data_AF-A0A2V2WQ14-F1
#
_entry.id   AF-A0A2V2WQ14-F1
#
_cell.length_a   1.000
_cell.length_b   1.000
_cell.length_c   1.000
_cell.angle_alpha   90.00
_cell.angle_beta   90.00
_cell.angle_gamma   90.00
#
_symmetry.space_group_name_H-M   'P 1'
#
loop_
_entity.id
_entity.type
_entity.pdbx_description
1 polymer ?
#
loop_
_entity_poly.entity_id
_entity_poly.type
_entity_poly.pdbx_seq_one_letter_code
_entity_poly.pdbx_strand_id
1 'polypeptide(L)'
;MNSAAQNAPAISPTATMSTGPLDTTSKKRLFMMQRAERLRDPKVRHMGIDKEALDDQVREKEALRRLEKERNEFFDRQALLMDRHAQALQKEVNEIRAGREKELQDYRETFQKKHMRREWDLNDPTWKVKDLPARVGDDDPRNGVSSLQKFEGEDLDFKNRRREQQLQQRDWAQQQVEEKTRQEVDGAGGKSCV
;
A
#
# COMPACT_ATOMS: atom_id res chain seq x y z
N MET A 1 -54.67 -35.43 14.73
CA MET A 1 -54.97 -36.77 15.28
C MET A 1 -55.92 -36.59 16.44
N ASN A 2 -57.14 -37.07 16.26
CA ASN A 2 -58.20 -37.08 17.26
C ASN A 2 -57.78 -37.92 18.46
N SER A 3 -58.21 -37.53 19.66
CA SER A 3 -58.53 -38.47 20.75
C SER A 3 -59.48 -37.78 21.74
N ALA A 4 -60.77 -38.07 21.54
CA ALA A 4 -61.80 -37.93 22.55
C ALA A 4 -61.85 -39.24 23.34
N ALA A 5 -61.85 -39.14 24.68
CA ALA A 5 -62.28 -40.15 25.67
C ALA A 5 -61.70 -39.72 27.04
N GLN A 6 -62.38 -39.76 28.18
CA GLN A 6 -63.67 -40.28 28.59
C GLN A 6 -64.00 -39.64 29.95
N ASN A 7 -65.27 -39.34 30.18
CA ASN A 7 -65.83 -39.11 31.51
C ASN A 7 -65.88 -40.45 32.27
N ALA A 8 -65.45 -40.45 33.54
CA ALA A 8 -65.82 -41.46 34.53
C ALA A 8 -66.02 -40.77 35.90
N PRO A 9 -67.07 -41.15 36.67
CA PRO A 9 -67.48 -40.44 37.88
C PRO A 9 -66.85 -41.05 39.14
N ALA A 10 -66.59 -40.23 40.16
CA ALA A 10 -66.39 -40.73 41.51
C ALA A 10 -66.87 -39.72 42.56
N ILE A 11 -67.74 -40.23 43.42
CA ILE A 11 -68.46 -39.60 44.50
C ILE A 11 -67.48 -39.20 45.62
N SER A 12 -67.81 -38.09 46.27
CA SER A 12 -67.11 -37.46 47.39
C SER A 12 -66.95 -38.37 48.63
N PRO A 13 -65.99 -38.02 49.51
CA PRO A 13 -66.31 -37.91 50.93
C PRO A 13 -66.28 -36.45 51.36
N THR A 14 -67.42 -36.06 51.89
CA THR A 14 -67.74 -34.83 52.59
C THR A 14 -66.73 -34.54 53.70
N ALA A 15 -65.97 -33.46 53.53
CA ALA A 15 -65.47 -32.64 54.63
C ALA A 15 -65.19 -31.24 54.06
N THR A 16 -66.25 -30.46 53.88
CA THR A 16 -66.14 -29.01 53.83
C THR A 16 -65.58 -28.56 55.18
N MET A 17 -64.25 -28.52 55.29
CA MET A 17 -63.59 -27.79 56.36
C MET A 17 -64.09 -26.35 56.26
N SER A 18 -64.88 -25.95 57.25
CA SER A 18 -65.35 -24.59 57.45
C SER A 18 -64.22 -23.60 57.17
N THR A 19 -64.30 -22.90 56.03
CA THR A 19 -63.42 -21.81 55.64
C THR A 19 -63.88 -20.48 56.26
N GLY A 20 -64.53 -20.55 57.42
CA GLY A 20 -64.80 -19.37 58.24
C GLY A 20 -63.49 -18.87 58.88
N PRO A 21 -63.30 -17.55 59.03
CA PRO A 21 -62.14 -17.03 59.72
C PRO A 21 -62.14 -17.54 61.16
N LEU A 22 -61.19 -18.44 61.48
CA LEU A 22 -61.01 -18.95 62.83
C LEU A 22 -60.81 -17.80 63.83
N ASP A 23 -61.44 -17.90 65.00
CA ASP A 23 -61.24 -16.98 66.12
C ASP A 23 -59.75 -16.93 66.52
N THR A 24 -59.30 -15.76 66.99
CA THR A 24 -57.92 -15.48 67.38
C THR A 24 -57.41 -16.45 68.45
N THR A 25 -58.28 -16.89 69.36
CA THR A 25 -57.99 -17.86 70.42
C THR A 25 -57.72 -19.25 69.84
N SER A 26 -58.54 -19.67 68.88
CA SER A 26 -58.42 -20.96 68.19
C SER A 26 -57.15 -21.03 67.34
N LYS A 27 -56.81 -19.95 66.63
CA LYS A 27 -55.54 -19.80 65.89
C LYS A 27 -54.32 -19.90 66.82
N LYS A 28 -54.35 -19.21 67.96
CA LYS A 28 -53.28 -19.27 68.97
C LYS A 28 -53.10 -20.70 69.51
N ARG A 29 -54.20 -21.38 69.85
CA ARG A 29 -54.16 -22.75 70.36
C ARG A 29 -53.59 -23.72 69.32
N LEU A 30 -53.99 -23.59 68.05
CA LEU A 30 -53.48 -24.40 66.94
C LEU A 30 -51.97 -24.20 66.73
N PHE A 31 -51.51 -22.94 66.76
CA PHE A 31 -50.09 -22.60 66.62
C PHE A 31 -49.26 -23.14 67.78
N MET A 32 -49.76 -23.04 69.02
CA MET A 32 -49.09 -23.61 70.20
C MET A 32 -48.97 -25.14 70.11
N MET A 33 -49.98 -25.84 69.59
CA MET A 33 -49.92 -27.29 69.36
C MET A 33 -48.87 -27.66 68.31
N GLN A 34 -48.90 -27.02 67.13
CA GLN A 34 -47.92 -27.23 66.06
C GLN A 34 -46.48 -26.87 66.46
N ARG A 35 -46.32 -25.89 67.37
CA ARG A 35 -45.00 -25.52 67.92
C ARG A 35 -44.51 -26.54 68.93
N ALA A 36 -45.40 -27.04 69.81
CA ALA A 36 -45.05 -28.07 70.78
C ALA A 36 -44.57 -29.34 70.10
N GLU A 37 -45.22 -29.75 69.01
CA GLU A 37 -44.83 -30.89 68.17
C GLU A 37 -43.43 -30.71 67.54
N ARG A 38 -43.14 -29.53 66.99
CA ARG A 38 -41.80 -29.19 66.46
C ARG A 38 -40.71 -29.15 67.54
N LEU A 39 -41.04 -28.68 68.74
CA LEU A 39 -40.12 -28.74 69.87
C LEU A 39 -39.91 -30.18 70.33
N ARG A 40 -40.94 -31.04 70.29
CA ARG A 40 -40.89 -32.40 70.83
C ARG A 40 -39.81 -33.27 70.17
N ASP A 41 -39.59 -33.12 68.86
CA ASP A 41 -38.54 -33.84 68.13
C ASP A 41 -37.18 -33.10 68.22
N PRO A 42 -36.15 -33.67 68.89
CA PRO A 42 -34.84 -33.04 69.00
C PRO A 42 -34.14 -32.83 67.65
N LYS A 43 -34.45 -33.64 66.61
CA LYS A 43 -33.82 -33.55 65.29
C LYS A 43 -34.38 -32.39 64.48
N VAL A 44 -35.70 -32.21 64.48
CA VAL A 44 -36.37 -31.05 63.85
C VAL A 44 -36.01 -29.76 64.59
N ARG A 45 -35.84 -29.81 65.92
CA ARG A 45 -35.42 -28.65 66.72
C ARG A 45 -33.97 -28.23 66.42
N HIS A 46 -33.07 -29.17 66.12
CA HIS A 46 -31.66 -28.88 65.87
C HIS A 46 -31.34 -28.63 64.37
N MET A 47 -32.03 -29.30 63.44
CA MET A 47 -31.78 -29.26 61.99
C MET A 47 -33.08 -29.21 61.17
N GLY A 48 -34.02 -28.34 61.55
CA GLY A 48 -35.26 -28.12 60.81
C GLY A 48 -35.00 -27.40 59.48
N ILE A 49 -34.86 -28.16 58.40
CA ILE A 49 -34.68 -27.64 57.04
C ILE A 49 -35.91 -27.98 56.22
N ASP A 50 -36.50 -26.97 55.60
CA ASP A 50 -37.57 -27.14 54.62
C ASP A 50 -36.95 -27.50 53.26
N LYS A 51 -36.89 -28.81 52.97
CA LYS A 51 -36.27 -29.32 51.74
C LYS A 51 -37.06 -28.93 50.50
N GLU A 52 -38.38 -28.94 50.58
CA GLU A 52 -39.25 -28.62 49.45
C GLU A 52 -39.06 -27.15 49.03
N ALA A 53 -39.04 -26.24 50.00
CA ALA A 53 -38.78 -24.82 49.73
C ALA A 53 -37.37 -24.56 49.16
N LEU A 54 -36.34 -25.29 49.63
CA LEU A 54 -34.99 -25.17 49.08
C LEU A 54 -34.88 -25.74 47.67
N ASP A 55 -35.52 -26.88 47.40
CA ASP A 55 -35.53 -27.50 46.07
C ASP A 55 -36.25 -26.60 45.05
N ASP A 56 -37.33 -25.93 45.46
CA ASP A 56 -38.02 -24.93 44.64
C ASP A 56 -37.16 -23.69 44.36
N GLN A 57 -36.44 -23.17 45.38
CA GLN A 57 -35.49 -22.06 45.18
C GLN A 57 -34.33 -22.42 44.24
N VAL A 58 -33.79 -23.63 44.34
CA VAL A 58 -32.75 -24.13 43.45
C VAL A 58 -33.28 -24.22 42.02
N ARG A 59 -34.49 -24.76 41.84
CA ARG A 59 -35.15 -24.87 40.52
C ARG A 59 -35.37 -23.49 39.89
N GLU A 60 -35.84 -22.52 40.65
CA GLU A 60 -36.03 -21.14 40.17
C GLU A 60 -34.69 -20.51 39.74
N LYS A 61 -33.65 -20.65 40.56
CA LYS A 61 -32.32 -20.13 40.26
C LYS A 61 -31.70 -20.78 39.02
N GLU A 62 -31.90 -22.08 38.84
CA GLU A 62 -31.47 -22.79 37.63
C GLU A 62 -32.25 -22.33 36.40
N ALA A 63 -33.56 -22.12 36.51
CA ALA A 63 -34.37 -21.59 35.41
C ALA A 63 -33.90 -20.19 34.98
N LEU A 64 -33.62 -19.30 35.93
CA LEU A 64 -33.06 -17.98 35.66
C LEU A 64 -31.69 -18.05 34.97
N ARG A 65 -30.80 -18.93 35.47
CA ARG A 65 -29.49 -19.14 34.85
C ARG A 65 -29.58 -19.67 33.42
N ARG A 66 -30.55 -20.56 33.13
CA ARG A 66 -30.78 -21.07 31.77
C ARG A 66 -31.26 -19.95 30.84
N LEU A 67 -32.22 -19.14 31.27
CA LEU A 67 -32.69 -17.98 30.49
C LEU A 67 -31.57 -16.97 30.22
N GLU A 68 -30.73 -16.68 31.22
CA GLU A 68 -29.59 -15.78 31.02
C GLU A 68 -28.56 -16.36 30.05
N LYS A 69 -28.29 -17.68 30.12
CA LYS A 69 -27.41 -18.38 29.19
C LYS A 69 -27.95 -18.32 27.77
N GLU A 70 -29.24 -18.61 27.56
CA GLU A 70 -29.88 -18.53 26.25
C GLU A 70 -29.85 -17.12 25.67
N ARG A 71 -30.06 -16.09 26.52
CA ARG A 71 -29.93 -14.68 26.14
C ARG A 71 -28.52 -14.36 25.69
N ASN A 72 -27.51 -14.75 26.47
CA ASN A 72 -26.11 -14.49 26.13
C ASN A 72 -25.72 -15.22 24.84
N GLU A 73 -26.09 -16.49 24.69
CA GLU A 73 -25.85 -17.25 23.46
C GLU A 73 -26.51 -16.62 22.22
N PHE A 74 -27.69 -16.01 22.37
CA PHE A 74 -28.32 -15.26 21.28
C PHE A 74 -27.49 -14.03 20.88
N PHE A 75 -27.05 -13.23 21.85
CA PHE A 75 -26.21 -12.05 21.58
C PHE A 75 -24.83 -12.43 21.03
N ASP A 76 -24.23 -13.51 21.51
CA ASP A 76 -22.96 -14.02 21.02
C ASP A 76 -23.09 -14.43 19.54
N ARG A 77 -24.16 -15.15 19.18
CA ARG A 77 -24.44 -15.49 17.77
C ARG A 77 -24.62 -14.23 16.92
N GLN A 78 -25.36 -13.24 17.41
CA GLN A 78 -25.56 -11.98 16.70
C GLN A 78 -24.24 -11.23 16.51
N ALA A 79 -23.39 -11.17 17.53
CA ALA A 79 -22.09 -10.52 17.47
C ALA A 79 -21.17 -11.17 16.43
N LEU A 80 -21.13 -12.50 16.37
CA LEU A 80 -20.36 -13.25 15.36
C LEU A 80 -20.84 -12.98 13.93
N LEU A 81 -22.16 -12.83 13.73
CA LEU A 81 -22.71 -12.47 12.41
C LEU A 81 -22.29 -11.06 12.00
N MET A 82 -22.35 -10.09 12.92
CA MET A 82 -21.95 -8.72 12.64
C MET A 82 -20.44 -8.63 12.37
N ASP A 83 -19.61 -9.33 13.15
CA ASP A 83 -18.15 -9.36 12.95
C ASP A 83 -17.79 -9.96 11.58
N ARG A 84 -18.42 -11.07 11.19
CA ARG A 84 -18.24 -11.65 9.85
C ARG A 84 -18.62 -10.66 8.74
N HIS A 85 -19.69 -9.89 8.92
CA HIS A 85 -20.09 -8.86 7.96
C HIS A 85 -19.05 -7.74 7.89
N ALA A 86 -18.57 -7.25 9.03
CA ALA A 86 -17.53 -6.22 9.10
C ALA A 86 -16.23 -6.66 8.43
N GLN A 87 -15.81 -7.92 8.64
CA GLN A 87 -14.64 -8.51 7.99
C GLN A 87 -14.79 -8.60 6.47
N ALA A 88 -15.98 -8.97 5.98
CA ALA A 88 -16.27 -9.00 4.55
C ALA A 88 -16.15 -7.61 3.91
N LEU A 89 -16.77 -6.60 4.53
CA LEU A 89 -16.66 -5.21 4.07
C LEU A 89 -15.22 -4.70 4.11
N GLN A 90 -14.46 -5.02 5.16
CA GLN A 90 -13.07 -4.62 5.27
C GLN A 90 -12.23 -5.24 4.15
N LYS A 91 -12.49 -6.49 3.80
CA LYS A 91 -11.82 -7.17 2.69
C LYS A 91 -12.13 -6.49 1.35
N GLU A 92 -13.38 -6.16 1.08
CA GLU A 92 -13.78 -5.43 -0.14
C GLU A 92 -13.09 -4.07 -0.24
N VAL A 93 -13.06 -3.30 0.86
CA VAL A 93 -12.36 -2.01 0.90
C VAL A 93 -10.86 -2.18 0.63
N ASN A 94 -10.23 -3.21 1.18
CA ASN A 94 -8.82 -3.49 0.97
C ASN A 94 -8.54 -3.87 -0.50
N GLU A 95 -9.40 -4.68 -1.12
CA GLU A 95 -9.30 -5.05 -2.54
C GLU A 95 -9.44 -3.83 -3.44
N ILE A 96 -10.42 -2.96 -3.17
CA ILE A 96 -10.59 -1.69 -3.90
C ILE A 96 -9.36 -0.80 -3.74
N ARG A 97 -8.81 -0.69 -2.53
CA ARG A 97 -7.61 0.12 -2.27
C ARG A 97 -6.42 -0.42 -3.05
N ALA A 98 -6.18 -1.73 -2.99
CA ALA A 98 -5.09 -2.37 -3.72
C ALA A 98 -5.24 -2.23 -5.24
N GLY A 99 -6.47 -2.36 -5.76
CA GLY A 99 -6.78 -2.14 -7.17
C GLY A 99 -6.45 -0.72 -7.62
N ARG A 100 -6.91 0.29 -6.87
CA ARG A 100 -6.60 1.71 -7.16
C ARG A 100 -5.12 2.03 -7.11
N GLU A 101 -4.40 1.47 -6.13
CA GLU A 101 -2.96 1.68 -6.01
C GLU A 101 -2.22 1.06 -7.20
N LYS A 102 -2.62 -0.14 -7.62
CA LYS A 102 -2.09 -0.77 -8.81
C LYS A 102 -2.36 0.05 -10.08
N GLU A 103 -3.59 0.51 -10.29
CA GLU A 103 -3.95 1.36 -11.44
C GLU A 103 -3.12 2.66 -11.46
N LEU A 104 -2.93 3.29 -10.29
CA LEU A 104 -2.10 4.49 -10.17
C LEU A 104 -0.64 4.20 -10.49
N GLN A 105 -0.13 3.06 -10.03
CA GLN A 105 1.23 2.63 -10.32
C GLN A 105 1.40 2.33 -11.81
N ASP A 106 0.48 1.60 -12.43
CA ASP A 106 0.45 1.32 -13.86
C ASP A 106 0.42 2.64 -14.66
N TYR A 107 -0.37 3.63 -14.22
CA TYR A 107 -0.40 4.96 -14.84
C TYR A 107 0.93 5.71 -14.72
N ARG A 108 1.56 5.66 -13.55
CA ARG A 108 2.89 6.27 -13.32
C ARG A 108 3.95 5.61 -14.20
N GLU A 109 3.92 4.29 -14.28
CA GLU A 109 4.85 3.51 -15.07
C GLU A 109 4.64 3.75 -16.56
N THR A 110 3.41 3.88 -17.04
CA THR A 110 3.13 4.07 -18.47
C THR A 110 3.37 5.50 -18.95
N PHE A 111 2.91 6.51 -18.21
CA PHE A 111 2.87 7.89 -18.69
C PHE A 111 3.83 8.85 -17.96
N GLN A 112 4.32 8.51 -16.77
CA GLN A 112 5.14 9.41 -15.95
C GLN A 112 6.62 9.00 -15.92
N LYS A 113 7.08 8.23 -16.91
CA LYS A 113 8.50 7.87 -17.03
C LYS A 113 9.36 9.12 -17.19
N LYS A 114 10.55 9.13 -16.60
CA LYS A 114 11.48 10.28 -16.66
C LYS A 114 11.82 10.70 -18.09
N HIS A 115 11.96 9.75 -19.00
CA HIS A 115 12.30 10.00 -20.40
C HIS A 115 11.15 10.56 -21.25
N MET A 116 9.91 10.54 -20.74
CA MET A 116 8.76 11.13 -21.43
C MET A 116 8.56 12.60 -21.04
N ARG A 117 9.40 13.14 -20.16
CA ARG A 117 9.33 14.55 -19.76
C ARG A 117 9.80 15.45 -20.90
N ARG A 118 9.21 16.64 -21.00
CA ARG A 118 9.58 17.68 -21.98
C ARG A 118 11.05 18.12 -21.89
N GLU A 119 11.61 18.04 -20.70
CA GLU A 119 12.98 18.46 -20.37
C GLU A 119 13.97 17.29 -20.30
N TRP A 120 13.57 16.09 -20.77
CA TRP A 120 14.43 14.91 -20.71
C TRP A 120 15.75 15.13 -21.43
N ASP A 121 15.73 15.80 -22.57
CA ASP A 121 16.88 16.06 -23.44
C ASP A 121 18.02 16.78 -22.68
N LEU A 122 17.66 17.67 -21.74
CA LEU A 122 18.60 18.41 -20.89
C LEU A 122 19.10 17.56 -19.71
N ASN A 123 18.24 16.67 -19.20
CA ASN A 123 18.49 15.87 -17.99
C ASN A 123 18.97 14.45 -18.29
N ASP A 124 19.16 14.09 -19.55
CA ASP A 124 19.61 12.78 -19.97
C ASP A 124 21.05 12.55 -19.50
N PRO A 125 21.35 11.56 -18.64
CA PRO A 125 22.72 11.31 -18.18
C PRO A 125 23.71 11.04 -19.33
N THR A 126 23.20 10.61 -20.50
CA THR A 126 23.99 10.31 -21.69
C THR A 126 24.03 11.45 -22.71
N TRP A 127 23.50 12.65 -22.39
CA TRP A 127 23.41 13.76 -23.35
C TRP A 127 24.75 14.11 -24.00
N LYS A 128 25.84 14.14 -23.21
CA LYS A 128 27.20 14.44 -23.70
C LYS A 128 27.76 13.40 -24.68
N VAL A 129 27.27 12.16 -24.60
CA VAL A 129 27.70 11.08 -25.50
C VAL A 129 26.95 11.15 -26.82
N LYS A 130 25.69 11.62 -26.78
CA LYS A 130 24.85 11.79 -27.98
C LYS A 130 25.16 13.08 -28.72
N ASP A 131 25.62 14.10 -28.01
CA ASP A 131 25.94 15.40 -28.58
C ASP A 131 27.13 15.30 -29.54
N LEU A 132 27.06 16.06 -30.65
CA LEU A 132 28.14 16.07 -31.63
C LEU A 132 29.18 17.12 -31.23
N PRO A 133 30.46 16.93 -31.59
CA PRO A 133 31.46 17.97 -31.45
C PRO A 133 31.02 19.28 -32.11
N ALA A 134 31.38 20.41 -31.51
CA ALA A 134 31.02 21.74 -32.00
C ALA A 134 31.52 22.03 -33.44
N ARG A 135 32.56 21.32 -33.88
CA ARG A 135 33.06 21.35 -35.25
C ARG A 135 33.41 19.94 -35.69
N VAL A 136 32.79 19.47 -36.77
CA VAL A 136 33.07 18.16 -37.37
C VAL A 136 33.80 18.38 -38.70
N GLY A 137 35.13 18.34 -38.64
CA GLY A 137 35.99 18.62 -39.80
C GLY A 137 36.11 20.11 -40.14
N ASP A 138 36.71 20.42 -41.28
CA ASP A 138 36.97 21.82 -41.68
C ASP A 138 35.83 22.44 -42.50
N ASP A 139 35.12 21.62 -43.27
CA ASP A 139 34.01 22.03 -44.13
C ASP A 139 32.66 21.63 -43.53
N ASP A 140 32.42 21.98 -42.26
CA ASP A 140 31.13 21.75 -41.59
C ASP A 140 30.11 22.84 -42.00
N PRO A 141 29.02 22.49 -42.71
CA PRO A 141 28.04 23.48 -43.17
C PRO A 141 27.25 24.14 -42.03
N ARG A 142 27.30 23.60 -40.80
CA ARG A 142 26.64 24.19 -39.63
C ARG A 142 27.42 25.38 -39.06
N ASN A 143 28.72 25.45 -39.33
CA ASN A 143 29.62 26.43 -38.73
C ASN A 143 29.78 27.65 -39.64
N GLY A 144 28.77 28.51 -39.63
CA GLY A 144 28.83 29.83 -40.25
C GLY A 144 29.69 30.82 -39.47
N VAL A 145 29.85 32.05 -39.99
CA VAL A 145 30.70 33.10 -39.40
C VAL A 145 30.30 33.47 -37.97
N SER A 146 28.99 33.44 -37.65
CA SER A 146 28.48 33.74 -36.30
C SER A 146 28.76 32.65 -35.26
N SER A 147 29.10 31.43 -35.69
CA SER A 147 29.37 30.31 -34.79
C SER A 147 30.68 30.47 -34.01
N LEU A 148 31.60 31.30 -34.52
CA LEU A 148 32.95 31.51 -33.98
C LEU A 148 33.76 30.20 -33.85
N GLN A 149 33.37 29.13 -34.55
CA GLN A 149 34.07 27.83 -34.54
C GLN A 149 35.11 27.70 -35.67
N LYS A 150 35.03 28.55 -36.70
CA LYS A 150 35.98 28.62 -37.81
C LYS A 150 36.33 30.07 -38.07
N PHE A 151 37.62 30.36 -38.17
CA PHE A 151 38.14 31.67 -38.51
C PHE A 151 38.91 31.59 -39.81
N GLU A 152 38.69 32.53 -40.73
CA GLU A 152 39.39 32.55 -42.03
C GLU A 152 40.90 32.83 -41.88
N GLY A 153 41.33 33.40 -40.75
CA GLY A 153 42.74 33.58 -40.43
C GLY A 153 43.46 32.31 -39.98
N GLU A 154 42.74 31.22 -39.71
CA GLU A 154 43.30 29.90 -39.40
C GLU A 154 43.83 29.27 -40.70
N ASP A 155 45.04 29.68 -41.10
CA ASP A 155 45.68 29.16 -42.32
C ASP A 155 46.23 27.73 -42.11
N LEU A 156 45.40 26.74 -42.42
CA LEU A 156 45.76 25.32 -42.40
C LEU A 156 46.81 24.98 -43.48
N ASP A 157 46.83 25.73 -44.59
CA ASP A 157 47.73 25.54 -45.72
C ASP A 157 49.07 26.27 -45.56
N PHE A 158 49.35 26.86 -44.40
CA PHE A 158 50.57 27.61 -44.14
C PHE A 158 51.85 26.84 -44.50
N LYS A 159 51.88 25.55 -44.18
CA LYS A 159 53.04 24.68 -44.48
C LYS A 159 53.22 24.47 -45.99
N ASN A 160 52.12 24.27 -46.71
CA ASN A 160 52.12 24.09 -48.16
C ASN A 160 52.57 25.39 -48.85
N ARG A 161 51.94 26.50 -48.47
CA ARG A 161 52.29 27.85 -48.94
C ARG A 161 53.76 28.19 -48.69
N ARG A 162 54.28 27.91 -47.48
CA ARG A 162 55.70 28.15 -47.15
C ARG A 162 56.64 27.26 -47.96
N ARG A 163 56.26 26.01 -48.22
CA ARG A 163 57.03 25.09 -49.07
C ARG A 163 57.11 25.61 -50.51
N GLU A 164 55.99 26.05 -51.07
CA GLU A 164 55.94 26.63 -52.41
C GLU A 164 56.78 27.90 -52.50
N GLN A 165 56.70 28.79 -51.50
CA GLN A 165 57.55 29.99 -51.43
C GLN A 165 59.05 29.64 -51.40
N GLN A 166 59.44 28.61 -50.64
CA GLN A 166 60.83 28.15 -50.60
C GLN A 166 61.29 27.55 -51.94
N LEU A 167 60.42 26.80 -52.63
CA LEU A 167 60.72 26.26 -53.95
C LEU A 167 60.89 27.40 -54.97
N GLN A 168 59.98 28.37 -54.99
CA GLN A 168 60.08 29.55 -55.86
C GLN A 168 61.37 30.33 -55.59
N GLN A 169 61.71 30.57 -54.32
CA GLN A 169 62.94 31.27 -53.95
C GLN A 169 64.19 30.52 -54.41
N ARG A 170 64.20 29.18 -54.29
CA ARG A 170 65.29 28.35 -54.76
C ARG A 170 65.42 28.43 -56.28
N ASP A 171 64.30 28.29 -57.00
CA ASP A 171 64.30 28.28 -58.46
C ASP A 171 64.71 29.66 -59.02
N TRP A 172 64.29 30.78 -58.40
CA TRP A 172 64.78 32.12 -58.72
C TRP A 172 66.28 32.29 -58.48
N ALA A 173 66.78 31.78 -57.34
CA ALA A 173 68.21 31.82 -57.04
C ALA A 173 69.01 31.01 -58.08
N GLN A 174 68.49 29.86 -58.52
CA GLN A 174 69.11 29.05 -59.58
C GLN A 174 69.13 29.80 -60.91
N GLN A 175 68.01 30.40 -61.34
CA GLN A 175 67.93 31.18 -62.58
C GLN A 175 68.89 32.37 -62.58
N GLN A 176 69.03 33.09 -61.45
CA GLN A 176 69.98 34.21 -61.34
C GLN A 176 71.44 33.75 -61.42
N VAL A 177 71.78 32.59 -60.84
CA VAL A 177 73.12 31.99 -60.96
C VAL A 177 73.39 31.55 -62.41
N GLU A 178 72.43 30.90 -63.06
CA GLU A 178 72.54 30.51 -64.46
C GLU A 178 72.69 31.70 -65.41
N GLU A 179 71.91 32.77 -65.19
CA GLU A 179 72.04 34.00 -65.98
C GLU A 179 73.41 34.66 -65.78
N LYS A 180 73.87 34.79 -64.53
CA LYS A 180 75.17 35.37 -64.22
C LYS A 180 76.32 34.55 -64.82
N THR A 181 76.28 33.22 -64.70
CA THR A 181 77.30 32.34 -65.28
C THR A 181 77.31 32.39 -66.80
N ARG A 182 76.14 32.47 -67.46
CA ARG A 182 76.06 32.70 -68.92
C ARG A 182 76.69 34.03 -69.34
N GLN A 183 76.36 35.12 -68.63
CA GLN A 183 76.95 36.44 -68.90
C GLN A 183 78.48 36.46 -68.71
N GLU A 184 78.99 35.75 -67.70
CA GLU A 184 80.44 35.60 -67.47
C GLU A 184 81.13 34.81 -68.60
N VAL A 185 80.51 33.74 -69.10
CA VAL A 185 81.03 32.95 -70.24
C VAL A 185 81.02 33.76 -71.54
N ASP A 186 79.93 34.48 -71.84
CA ASP A 186 79.84 35.35 -73.01
C ASP A 186 80.83 36.52 -72.93
N GLY A 187 81.05 37.08 -71.73
CA GLY A 187 82.06 38.13 -71.48
C GLY A 187 83.51 37.65 -71.54
N ALA A 188 83.78 36.38 -71.28
CA ALA A 188 85.09 35.76 -71.45
C ALA A 188 85.42 35.45 -72.93
N GLY A 189 84.41 35.14 -73.74
CA GLY A 189 84.55 34.98 -75.20
C GLY A 189 84.99 36.26 -75.92
N GLY A 190 84.57 37.44 -75.43
CA GLY A 190 84.93 38.75 -75.99
C GLY A 190 86.34 39.26 -75.69
N LYS A 191 87.12 38.58 -74.83
CA LYS A 191 88.48 39.02 -74.44
C LYS A 191 89.62 38.23 -75.10
N SER A 192 89.31 37.38 -76.10
CA SER A 192 90.31 36.58 -76.83
C SER A 192 90.74 37.14 -78.20
N CYS A 193 90.25 38.32 -78.60
CA CYS A 193 90.65 39.00 -79.84
C CYS A 193 91.14 40.43 -79.56
N VAL A 194 92.35 40.57 -79.02
CA VAL A 194 93.26 41.72 -79.24
C VAL A 194 94.69 41.17 -79.26
#